data_AF-A0A820L798-F1
#
_entry.id   AF-A0A820L798-F1
#
_cell.length_a   1.000
_cell.length_b   1.000
_cell.length_c   1.000
_cell.angle_alpha   90.00
_cell.angle_beta   90.00
_cell.angle_gamma   90.00
#
_symmetry.space_group_name_H-M   'P 1'
#
loop_
_entity.id
_entity.type
_entity.pdbx_description
1 polymer ?
#
loop_
_entity_poly.entity_id
_entity_poly.type
_entity_poly.pdbx_seq_one_letter_code
_entity_poly.pdbx_strand_id
1 'polypeptide(L)'
;TLSNAQRIRKVIFELVETERTYVQDMQRLLERYIEPLRDDSKLLPADTIESLYISVKSIYQLQQKFLERLESDIPTEILAYNAVHEFCDILISIADTFLSYSQYFKLYSSFCAMHLRINRLLDIHQNNQHLKEFLAARNPRHQHS
;
A
#
# COMPACT_ATOMS: atom_id res chain seq x y z
N THR A 1 -8.66 26.87 18.24
CA THR A 1 -9.50 25.78 17.66
C THR A 1 -9.37 25.83 16.16
N LEU A 2 -9.18 24.71 15.45
CA LEU A 2 -9.08 24.72 13.98
C LEU A 2 -10.42 25.12 13.34
N SER A 3 -10.40 25.93 12.29
CA SER A 3 -11.57 26.21 11.46
C SER A 3 -11.98 24.97 10.66
N ASN A 4 -13.23 24.93 10.17
CA ASN A 4 -13.70 23.82 9.34
C ASN A 4 -12.87 23.66 8.05
N ALA A 5 -12.51 24.78 7.40
CA ALA A 5 -11.61 24.76 6.24
C ALA A 5 -10.23 24.15 6.57
N GLN A 6 -9.66 24.49 7.72
CA GLN A 6 -8.40 23.89 8.18
C GLN A 6 -8.52 22.39 8.44
N ARG A 7 -9.66 21.92 8.98
CA ARG A 7 -9.91 20.49 9.22
C ARG A 7 -10.04 19.72 7.91
N ILE A 8 -10.85 20.20 6.97
CA ILE A 8 -11.04 19.56 5.65
C ILE A 8 -9.71 19.44 4.92
N ARG A 9 -8.94 20.54 4.85
CA ARG A 9 -7.60 20.51 4.24
C ARG A 9 -6.69 19.46 4.88
N LYS A 10 -6.67 19.39 6.21
CA LYS A 10 -5.85 18.40 6.92
C LYS A 10 -6.25 16.97 6.56
N VAL A 11 -7.55 16.67 6.48
CA VAL A 11 -8.05 15.34 6.11
C VAL A 11 -7.67 14.99 4.67
N ILE A 12 -7.80 15.94 3.73
CA ILE A 12 -7.40 15.73 2.33
C ILE A 12 -5.89 15.44 2.24
N PHE A 13 -5.06 16.23 2.93
CA PHE A 13 -3.63 15.96 2.94
C PHE A 13 -3.29 14.65 3.63
N GLU A 14 -3.90 14.34 4.78
CA GLU A 14 -3.67 13.06 5.47
C GLU A 14 -4.01 11.88 4.56
N LEU A 15 -5.13 11.91 3.84
CA LEU A 15 -5.50 10.89 2.86
C LEU A 15 -4.39 10.68 1.82
N VAL A 16 -3.90 11.74 1.18
CA VAL A 16 -2.91 11.62 0.11
C VAL A 16 -1.52 11.25 0.65
N GLU A 17 -1.10 11.83 1.77
CA GLU A 17 0.19 11.50 2.39
C GLU A 17 0.24 10.04 2.86
N THR A 18 -0.86 9.55 3.44
CA THR A 18 -0.95 8.15 3.89
C THR A 18 -1.01 7.19 2.70
N GLU A 19 -1.73 7.52 1.63
CA GLU A 19 -1.73 6.72 0.40
C GLU A 19 -0.34 6.69 -0.26
N ARG A 20 0.36 7.83 -0.30
CA ARG A 20 1.74 7.89 -0.82
C ARG A 20 2.68 7.03 -0.01
N THR A 21 2.57 7.09 1.31
CA THR A 21 3.36 6.24 2.21
C THR A 21 3.05 4.77 1.97
N TYR A 22 1.77 4.42 1.83
CA TYR A 22 1.32 3.06 1.55
C TYR A 22 1.89 2.51 0.23
N VAL A 23 1.81 3.26 -0.87
CA VAL A 23 2.39 2.86 -2.17
C VAL A 23 3.91 2.66 -2.07
N GLN A 24 4.61 3.52 -1.34
CA GLN A 24 6.05 3.35 -1.10
C GLN A 24 6.36 2.10 -0.28
N ASP A 25 5.56 1.80 0.74
CA ASP A 25 5.73 0.60 1.56
C ASP A 25 5.45 -0.68 0.77
N MET A 26 4.48 -0.66 -0.14
CA MET A 26 4.23 -1.75 -1.08
C MET A 26 5.41 -1.99 -2.03
N GLN A 27 5.99 -0.93 -2.57
CA GLN A 27 7.19 -1.01 -3.41
C GLN A 27 8.35 -1.64 -2.62
N ARG A 28 8.60 -1.13 -1.41
CA ARG A 28 9.64 -1.67 -0.51
C ARG A 28 9.39 -3.15 -0.21
N LEU A 29 8.16 -3.56 0.06
CA LEU A 29 7.81 -4.96 0.32
C LEU A 29 8.17 -5.86 -0.88
N LEU A 30 7.84 -5.41 -2.10
CA LEU A 30 8.16 -6.13 -3.33
C LEU A 30 9.67 -6.27 -3.53
N GLU A 31 10.37 -5.14 -3.63
CA GLU A 31 11.79 -5.09 -4.00
C GLU A 31 12.70 -5.70 -2.92
N ARG A 32 12.35 -5.47 -1.65
CA ARG A 32 13.21 -5.87 -0.54
C ARG A 32 13.03 -7.33 -0.16
N TYR A 33 11.82 -7.87 -0.25
CA TYR A 33 11.50 -9.20 0.26
C TYR A 33 10.98 -10.15 -0.80
N ILE A 34 9.89 -9.79 -1.48
CA ILE A 34 9.16 -10.75 -2.32
C ILE A 34 9.93 -11.10 -3.58
N GLU A 35 10.49 -10.13 -4.29
CA GLU A 35 11.30 -10.38 -5.50
C GLU A 35 12.56 -11.21 -5.16
N PRO A 36 13.35 -10.89 -4.12
CA PRO A 36 14.48 -11.75 -3.76
C PRO A 36 14.08 -13.14 -3.25
N LEU A 37 12.91 -13.30 -2.60
CA LEU A 37 12.39 -14.63 -2.24
C LEU A 37 11.99 -15.44 -3.47
N ARG A 38 11.48 -14.78 -4.51
CA ARG A 38 11.12 -15.44 -5.77
C ARG A 38 12.37 -15.96 -6.48
N ASP A 39 13.45 -15.21 -6.45
CA ASP A 39 14.72 -15.57 -7.10
C ASP A 39 15.47 -16.68 -6.33
N ASP A 40 15.24 -16.81 -5.02
CA ASP A 40 15.81 -17.88 -4.17
C ASP A 40 14.75 -18.96 -3.80
N SER A 41 14.46 -19.81 -4.79
CA SER A 41 13.47 -20.90 -4.69
C SER A 41 13.76 -21.97 -3.63
N LYS A 42 14.89 -21.88 -2.91
CA LYS A 42 15.26 -22.82 -1.83
C LYS A 42 14.71 -22.40 -0.48
N LEU A 43 14.35 -21.13 -0.29
CA LEU A 43 13.92 -20.62 1.00
C LEU A 43 12.47 -21.00 1.30
N LEU A 44 11.60 -20.91 0.30
CA LEU A 44 10.16 -21.12 0.40
C LEU A 44 9.61 -21.74 -0.92
N PRO A 45 8.45 -22.42 -0.88
CA PRO A 45 7.85 -23.02 -2.09
C PRO A 45 7.60 -21.99 -3.19
N ALA A 46 8.20 -22.23 -4.37
CA ALA A 46 8.21 -21.28 -5.49
C ALA A 46 6.81 -20.91 -5.98
N ASP A 47 5.89 -21.87 -6.05
CA ASP A 47 4.48 -21.68 -6.41
C ASP A 47 3.75 -20.72 -5.46
N THR A 48 4.07 -20.80 -4.17
CA THR A 48 3.48 -19.94 -3.14
C THR A 48 4.05 -18.52 -3.22
N ILE A 49 5.36 -18.39 -3.44
CA ILE A 49 6.01 -17.08 -3.59
C ILE A 49 5.61 -16.40 -4.89
N GLU A 50 5.46 -17.14 -5.99
CA GLU A 50 4.98 -16.59 -7.25
C GLU A 50 3.55 -16.05 -7.11
N SER A 51 2.67 -16.80 -6.44
CA SER A 51 1.31 -16.34 -6.14
C SER A 51 1.32 -15.07 -5.27
N LEU A 52 2.21 -15.00 -4.27
CA LEU A 52 2.42 -13.82 -3.44
C LEU A 52 2.85 -12.61 -4.28
N TYR A 53 3.84 -12.79 -5.13
CA TYR A 53 4.36 -11.77 -6.02
C TYR A 53 3.28 -11.22 -6.94
N ILE A 54 2.55 -12.08 -7.66
CA ILE A 54 1.50 -11.67 -8.59
C ILE A 54 0.42 -10.85 -7.88
N SER A 55 -0.03 -11.31 -6.70
CA SER A 55 -1.07 -10.60 -5.94
C SER A 55 -0.61 -9.23 -5.46
N VAL A 56 0.56 -9.14 -4.81
CA VAL A 56 1.07 -7.87 -4.29
C VAL A 56 1.41 -6.91 -5.42
N LYS A 57 1.99 -7.39 -6.52
CA LYS A 57 2.29 -6.58 -7.70
C LYS A 57 1.02 -6.00 -8.33
N SER A 58 -0.05 -6.78 -8.41
CA SER A 58 -1.33 -6.33 -8.94
C SER A 58 -1.95 -5.22 -8.08
N ILE A 59 -1.90 -5.37 -6.75
CA ILE A 59 -2.38 -4.32 -5.83
C ILE A 59 -1.49 -3.07 -5.93
N TYR A 60 -0.17 -3.24 -6.01
CA TYR A 60 0.75 -2.11 -6.12
C TYR A 60 0.48 -1.30 -7.38
N GLN A 61 0.32 -1.95 -8.54
CA GLN A 61 -0.02 -1.29 -9.79
C GLN A 61 -1.39 -0.59 -9.76
N LEU A 62 -2.37 -1.18 -9.08
CA LEU A 62 -3.66 -0.53 -8.84
C LEU A 62 -3.47 0.75 -8.02
N GLN A 63 -2.71 0.67 -6.94
CA GLN A 63 -2.57 1.76 -5.97
C GLN A 63 -1.69 2.90 -6.48
N GLN A 64 -0.72 2.62 -7.35
CA GLN A 64 0.00 3.68 -8.07
C GLN A 64 -0.96 4.56 -8.89
N LYS A 65 -1.85 3.94 -9.67
CA LYS A 65 -2.83 4.68 -10.48
C LYS A 65 -3.88 5.40 -9.64
N PHE A 66 -4.27 4.80 -8.52
CA PHE A 66 -5.19 5.41 -7.56
C PHE A 66 -4.58 6.65 -6.92
N LEU A 67 -3.33 6.57 -6.45
CA LEU A 67 -2.57 7.69 -5.90
C LEU A 67 -2.39 8.81 -6.92
N GLU A 68 -1.95 8.48 -8.15
CA GLU A 68 -1.79 9.45 -9.24
C GLU A 68 -3.08 10.24 -9.47
N ARG A 69 -4.24 9.57 -9.39
CA ARG A 69 -5.54 10.21 -9.55
C ARG A 69 -5.92 11.08 -8.35
N LEU A 70 -5.67 10.63 -7.12
CA LEU A 70 -5.92 11.44 -5.92
C LEU A 70 -5.06 12.71 -5.93
N GLU A 71 -3.81 12.62 -6.36
CA GLU A 71 -2.90 13.76 -6.45
C GLU A 71 -3.29 14.75 -7.57
N SER A 72 -3.71 14.24 -8.74
CA SER A 72 -4.09 15.10 -9.88
C SER A 72 -5.28 16.01 -9.59
N ASP A 73 -6.14 15.59 -8.67
CA ASP A 73 -7.41 16.24 -8.37
C ASP A 73 -7.28 17.30 -7.25
N ILE A 74 -6.07 17.49 -6.70
CA ILE A 74 -5.80 18.48 -5.64
C ILE A 74 -5.11 19.73 -6.24
N PRO A 75 -5.79 20.89 -6.25
CA PRO A 75 -5.21 22.14 -6.75
C PRO A 75 -4.12 22.67 -5.81
N THR A 76 -3.13 23.36 -6.38
CA THR A 76 -2.02 23.95 -5.60
C THR A 76 -2.53 25.07 -4.67
N GLU A 77 -3.61 25.73 -5.07
CA GLU A 77 -4.25 26.83 -4.36
C GLU A 77 -5.04 26.39 -3.12
N ILE A 78 -5.17 25.08 -2.84
CA ILE A 78 -5.92 24.54 -1.68
C ILE A 78 -5.46 25.13 -0.34
N LEU A 79 -4.19 25.57 -0.25
CA LEU A 79 -3.64 26.24 0.92
C LEU A 79 -4.30 27.61 1.19
N ALA A 80 -4.78 28.29 0.15
CA ALA A 80 -5.40 29.60 0.23
C ALA A 80 -6.90 29.55 0.62
N TYR A 81 -7.54 28.38 0.57
CA TYR A 81 -8.97 28.24 0.85
C TYR A 81 -9.31 28.57 2.32
N ASN A 82 -10.34 29.37 2.56
CA ASN A 82 -10.73 29.78 3.92
C ASN A 82 -12.18 29.42 4.26
N ALA A 83 -12.98 29.02 3.28
CA ALA A 83 -14.37 28.61 3.41
C ALA A 83 -14.58 27.17 2.94
N VAL A 84 -15.58 26.50 3.51
CA VAL A 84 -15.87 25.08 3.25
C VAL A 84 -16.27 24.83 1.79
N HIS A 85 -17.00 25.77 1.17
CA HIS A 85 -17.52 25.59 -0.19
C HIS A 85 -16.41 25.55 -1.26
N GLU A 86 -15.23 26.11 -0.98
CA GLU A 86 -14.08 26.09 -1.90
C GLU A 86 -13.54 24.65 -2.09
N PHE A 87 -13.83 23.73 -1.16
CA PHE A 87 -13.39 22.34 -1.24
C PHE A 87 -14.39 21.43 -1.96
N CYS A 88 -15.57 21.91 -2.36
CA CYS A 88 -16.65 21.06 -2.90
C CYS A 88 -16.20 20.24 -4.11
N ASP A 89 -15.57 20.87 -5.10
CA ASP A 89 -15.13 20.17 -6.31
C ASP A 89 -14.05 19.12 -6.01
N ILE A 90 -13.15 19.40 -5.06
CA ILE A 90 -12.11 18.45 -4.61
C ILE A 90 -12.77 17.24 -3.95
N LEU A 91 -13.74 17.47 -3.06
CA LEU A 91 -14.43 16.39 -2.35
C LEU A 91 -15.25 15.51 -3.32
N ILE A 92 -15.89 16.13 -4.32
CA ILE A 92 -16.58 15.40 -5.39
C ILE A 92 -15.58 14.55 -6.19
N SER A 93 -14.44 15.13 -6.58
CA SER A 93 -13.42 14.41 -7.36
C SER A 93 -12.80 13.24 -6.59
N ILE A 94 -12.55 13.40 -5.28
CA ILE A 94 -12.11 12.32 -4.40
C ILE A 94 -13.17 11.21 -4.37
N ALA A 95 -14.45 11.57 -4.16
CA ALA A 95 -15.54 10.58 -4.13
C ALA A 95 -15.67 9.82 -5.47
N ASP A 96 -15.61 10.53 -6.60
CA ASP A 96 -15.65 9.94 -7.94
C ASP A 96 -14.47 9.01 -8.20
N THR A 97 -13.29 9.35 -7.67
CA THR A 97 -12.11 8.49 -7.71
C THR A 97 -12.35 7.19 -6.95
N PHE A 98 -12.85 7.24 -5.70
CA PHE A 98 -13.19 6.02 -4.96
C PHE A 98 -14.26 5.17 -5.67
N LEU A 99 -15.30 5.80 -6.21
CA LEU A 99 -16.36 5.10 -6.96
C LEU A 99 -15.80 4.40 -8.21
N SER A 100 -14.95 5.10 -8.97
CA SER A 100 -14.33 4.57 -10.19
C SER A 100 -13.41 3.37 -9.90
N TYR A 101 -12.73 3.39 -8.74
CA TYR A 101 -11.79 2.34 -8.35
C TYR A 101 -12.42 1.21 -7.52
N SER A 102 -13.64 1.39 -6.99
CA SER A 102 -14.31 0.48 -6.06
C SER A 102 -14.31 -1.00 -6.50
N GLN A 103 -14.63 -1.27 -7.77
CA GLN A 103 -14.66 -2.62 -8.32
C GLN A 103 -13.28 -3.29 -8.42
N TYR A 104 -12.20 -2.51 -8.47
CA TYR A 104 -10.83 -3.02 -8.58
C TYR A 104 -10.27 -3.36 -7.19
N PHE A 105 -10.77 -2.76 -6.11
CA PHE A 105 -10.38 -3.12 -4.75
C PHE A 105 -10.77 -4.57 -4.36
N LYS A 106 -11.55 -5.28 -5.17
CA LYS A 106 -11.76 -6.73 -5.02
C LYS A 106 -10.47 -7.55 -5.05
N LEU A 107 -9.37 -7.01 -5.61
CA LEU A 107 -8.04 -7.62 -5.55
C LEU A 107 -7.58 -7.89 -4.11
N TYR A 108 -7.98 -7.06 -3.16
CA TYR A 108 -7.65 -7.24 -1.74
C TYR A 108 -8.22 -8.53 -1.15
N SER A 109 -9.38 -9.00 -1.64
CA SER A 109 -9.96 -10.27 -1.17
C SER A 109 -9.04 -11.45 -1.47
N SER A 110 -8.42 -11.47 -2.65
CA SER A 110 -7.44 -12.51 -3.03
C SER A 110 -6.20 -12.44 -2.14
N PHE A 111 -5.66 -11.24 -1.91
CA PHE A 111 -4.50 -11.04 -1.04
C PHE A 111 -4.78 -11.48 0.40
N CYS A 112 -5.94 -11.10 0.97
CA CYS A 112 -6.34 -11.49 2.33
C CYS A 112 -6.42 -13.01 2.49
N ALA A 113 -6.93 -13.73 1.48
CA ALA A 113 -6.96 -15.19 1.51
C ALA A 113 -5.54 -15.79 1.50
N MET A 114 -4.60 -15.18 0.77
CA MET A 114 -3.21 -15.62 0.74
C MET A 114 -2.44 -15.30 2.03
N HIS A 115 -2.75 -14.21 2.71
CA HIS A 115 -2.07 -13.81 3.96
C HIS A 115 -2.07 -14.94 5.00
N LEU A 116 -3.19 -15.65 5.17
CA LEU A 116 -3.28 -16.83 6.06
C LEU A 116 -2.39 -18.00 5.62
N ARG A 117 -2.16 -18.17 4.31
CA ARG A 117 -1.26 -19.20 3.78
C ARG A 117 0.20 -18.82 4.01
N ILE A 118 0.57 -17.55 3.79
CA ILE A 118 1.92 -17.04 4.01
C ILE A 118 2.30 -17.10 5.49
N ASN A 119 1.43 -16.69 6.41
CA ASN A 119 1.73 -16.76 7.84
C ASN A 119 1.97 -18.20 8.32
N ARG A 120 1.14 -19.15 7.85
CA ARG A 120 1.38 -20.58 8.15
C ARG A 120 2.69 -21.08 7.56
N LEU A 121 3.02 -20.66 6.35
CA LEU A 121 4.28 -21.04 5.70
C LEU A 121 5.49 -20.49 6.47
N LEU A 122 5.46 -19.23 6.90
CA LEU A 122 6.51 -18.63 7.71
C LEU A 122 6.65 -19.32 9.07
N ASP A 123 5.54 -19.72 9.70
CA ASP A 123 5.54 -20.45 10.96
C ASP A 123 6.14 -21.87 10.83
N ILE A 124 5.80 -22.58 9.75
CA ILE A 124 6.40 -23.90 9.42
C ILE A 124 7.92 -23.78 9.24
N HIS A 125 8.37 -22.71 8.57
CA HIS A 125 9.78 -22.46 8.31
C HIS A 125 10.46 -21.58 9.37
N GLN A 126 9.85 -21.37 10.54
CA GLN A 126 10.38 -20.47 11.57
C GLN A 126 11.75 -20.89 12.10
N ASN A 127 12.16 -22.15 11.92
CA ASN A 127 13.48 -22.67 12.31
C ASN A 127 14.46 -22.78 11.15
N ASN A 128 14.08 -22.37 9.93
CA ASN A 128 14.98 -22.35 8.78
C ASN A 128 16.00 -21.22 8.94
N GLN A 129 17.26 -21.58 9.21
CA GLN A 129 18.35 -20.64 9.45
C GLN A 129 18.61 -19.72 8.25
N HIS A 130 18.56 -20.26 7.03
CA HIS A 130 18.75 -19.47 5.81
C HIS A 130 17.62 -18.42 5.64
N LEU A 131 16.38 -18.79 5.97
CA LEU A 131 15.27 -17.85 5.94
C LEU A 131 15.42 -16.76 7.01
N LYS A 132 15.86 -17.12 8.23
CA LYS A 132 16.14 -16.13 9.29
C LYS A 132 17.21 -15.14 8.88
N GLU A 133 18.32 -15.63 8.33
CA GLU A 133 19.43 -14.79 7.85
C GLU A 133 18.97 -13.89 6.69
N PHE A 134 18.21 -14.43 5.76
CA PHE A 134 17.61 -13.69 4.66
C PHE A 134 16.74 -12.53 5.17
N LEU A 135 15.84 -12.80 6.14
CA LEU A 135 14.94 -11.80 6.71
C LEU A 135 15.70 -10.76 7.56
N ALA A 136 16.64 -11.20 8.39
CA ALA A 136 17.44 -10.33 9.25
C ALA A 136 18.33 -9.37 8.43
N ALA A 137 18.99 -9.87 7.37
CA ALA A 137 19.78 -9.04 6.46
C ALA A 137 18.92 -7.95 5.79
N ARG A 138 17.63 -8.21 5.62
CA ARG A 138 16.66 -7.29 5.05
C ARG A 138 15.94 -6.45 6.09
N ASN A 139 16.08 -6.67 7.40
CA ASN A 139 15.53 -5.78 8.43
C ASN A 139 16.61 -5.30 9.43
N PRO A 140 17.62 -4.53 8.99
CA PRO A 140 18.76 -4.15 9.82
C PRO A 140 18.36 -3.27 11.01
N ARG A 141 17.28 -2.50 10.89
CA ARG A 141 16.76 -1.64 11.97
C ARG A 141 15.80 -2.36 12.91
N HIS A 142 15.51 -3.65 12.68
CA HIS A 142 14.56 -4.44 13.48
C HIS A 142 13.21 -3.73 13.65
N GLN A 143 12.80 -2.99 12.60
CA GLN A 143 11.52 -2.29 12.61
C GLN A 143 10.42 -3.33 12.41
N HIS A 144 9.38 -3.28 13.25
CA HIS A 144 8.24 -4.19 13.23
C HIS A 144 8.55 -5.67 13.58
N SER A 145 9.54 -5.93 14.45
CA SER A 145 9.70 -7.21 15.15
C SER A 145 8.79 -7.33 16.36
#